data_AF-A0ABC8TIZ6-F1
#
_entry.id   AF-A0ABC8TIZ6-F1
#
_cell.length_a   1.000
_cell.length_b   1.000
_cell.length_c   1.000
_cell.angle_alpha   90.00
_cell.angle_beta   90.00
_cell.angle_gamma   90.00
#
_symmetry.space_group_name_H-M   'P 1'
#
loop_
_entity.id
_entity.type
_entity.pdbx_description
1 polymer ?
#
loop_
_entity_poly.entity_id
_entity_poly.type
_entity_poly.pdbx_seq_one_letter_code
_entity_poly.pdbx_strand_id
1 'polypeptide(L)'
;MIRGGTGYNVIPDSSTMAGTYRAFSKKSFYALRKRIEEVIRGQAAVHRCSAEIDFFGKEHPTIPPTINDDRIFEQVQQVSSMIVGRENTKLTPTFMGSEDFAFYLEKVHPILEYVPAKPMI
;
A
#
# COMPACT_ATOMS: atom_id res chain seq x y z
N MET A 1 0.56 10.18 -12.93
CA MET A 1 0.29 11.26 -13.91
C MET A 1 1.40 12.29 -13.78
N ILE A 2 1.92 12.81 -14.89
CA ILE A 2 2.87 13.93 -14.91
C ILE A 2 2.39 14.89 -16.00
N ARG A 3 2.34 16.19 -15.71
CA ARG A 3 1.98 17.26 -16.64
C ARG A 3 2.95 18.42 -16.46
N GLY A 4 3.46 18.98 -17.56
CA GLY A 4 4.32 20.17 -17.51
C GLY A 4 4.44 20.78 -18.89
N GLY A 5 4.25 22.10 -18.98
CA GLY A 5 4.35 22.85 -20.22
C GLY A 5 3.28 22.52 -21.27
N THR A 6 3.24 23.35 -22.31
CA THR A 6 2.31 23.21 -23.45
C THR A 6 3.02 23.27 -24.80
N GLY A 7 4.26 23.75 -24.86
CA GLY A 7 5.07 23.88 -26.07
C GLY A 7 6.41 23.15 -25.94
N TYR A 8 6.88 22.53 -27.02
CA TYR A 8 8.12 21.74 -27.04
C TYR A 8 9.40 22.59 -26.96
N ASN A 9 9.30 23.89 -27.25
CA ASN A 9 10.39 24.86 -27.25
C ASN A 9 10.23 25.95 -26.17
N VAL A 10 9.29 25.78 -25.24
CA VAL A 10 9.03 26.71 -24.15
C VAL A 10 9.36 26.02 -22.84
N ILE A 11 10.22 26.64 -22.03
CA ILE A 11 10.51 26.14 -20.68
C ILE A 11 9.25 26.34 -19.82
N PRO A 12 8.70 25.29 -19.21
CA PRO A 12 7.50 25.42 -18.39
C PRO A 12 7.78 26.21 -17.11
N ASP A 13 6.79 27.01 -16.69
CA ASP A 13 6.79 27.72 -15.41
C ASP A 13 6.47 26.78 -14.22
N SER A 14 5.78 25.68 -14.49
CA SER A 14 5.30 24.73 -13.49
C SER A 14 5.14 23.31 -14.06
N SER A 15 5.12 22.34 -13.15
CA SER A 15 4.75 20.96 -13.46
C SER A 15 3.98 20.35 -12.31
N THR A 16 3.08 19.41 -12.62
CA THR A 16 2.24 18.71 -11.66
C THR A 16 2.47 17.21 -11.79
N MET A 17 2.68 16.55 -10.67
CA MET A 17 2.87 15.10 -10.60
C MET A 17 1.83 14.52 -9.63
N ALA A 18 1.25 13.37 -9.99
CA ALA A 18 0.36 12.61 -9.14
C ALA A 18 0.74 11.13 -9.15
N GLY A 19 0.62 10.49 -7.99
CA GLY A 19 0.96 9.09 -7.80
C GLY A 19 0.23 8.50 -6.61
N THR A 20 0.44 7.21 -6.38
CA THR A 20 -0.03 6.51 -5.19
C THR A 20 1.16 5.89 -4.47
N TYR A 21 1.06 5.76 -3.16
CA TYR A 21 2.04 5.04 -2.34
C TYR A 21 1.31 4.09 -1.41
N ARG A 22 1.96 2.99 -1.07
CA ARG A 22 1.42 1.89 -0.27
C ARG A 22 2.53 1.40 0.66
N ALA A 23 2.15 0.83 1.79
CA ALA A 23 3.10 0.26 2.73
C ALA A 23 2.47 -0.93 3.47
N PHE A 24 3.31 -1.87 3.90
CA PHE A 24 2.89 -3.07 4.63
C PHE A 24 2.56 -2.83 6.11
N SER A 25 2.80 -1.63 6.62
CA SER A 25 2.47 -1.27 8.00
C SER A 25 2.13 0.21 8.11
N LYS A 26 1.39 0.58 9.17
CA LYS A 26 1.12 1.99 9.49
C LYS A 26 2.42 2.77 9.72
N LYS A 27 3.37 2.19 10.46
CA LYS A 27 4.68 2.79 10.72
C LYS A 27 5.41 3.11 9.41
N SER A 28 5.49 2.14 8.51
CA SER A 28 6.14 2.30 7.20
C SER A 28 5.39 3.30 6.33
N PHE A 29 4.06 3.37 6.41
CA PHE A 29 3.25 4.36 5.69
C PHE A 29 3.60 5.78 6.10
N TYR A 30 3.63 6.09 7.40
CA TYR A 30 3.99 7.42 7.90
C TYR A 30 5.44 7.78 7.58
N ALA A 31 6.36 6.82 7.73
CA ALA A 31 7.76 7.02 7.37
C ALA A 31 7.92 7.34 5.88
N LEU A 32 7.21 6.61 5.01
CA LEU A 32 7.23 6.85 3.57
C LEU A 32 6.61 8.20 3.21
N ARG A 33 5.48 8.58 3.80
CA ARG A 33 4.86 9.91 3.62
C ARG A 33 5.84 11.03 3.97
N LYS A 34 6.47 10.95 5.14
CA LYS A 34 7.48 11.92 5.57
C LYS A 34 8.65 11.97 4.59
N ARG A 35 9.14 10.81 4.16
CA ARG A 35 10.26 10.73 3.21
C ARG A 35 9.93 11.33 1.85
N ILE A 36 8.72 11.11 1.34
CA ILE A 36 8.23 11.71 0.09
C ILE A 36 8.27 13.24 0.21
N GLU A 37 7.77 13.78 1.31
CA GLU A 37 7.76 15.23 1.54
C GLU A 37 9.19 15.82 1.62
N GLU A 38 10.08 15.20 2.39
CA GLU A 38 11.48 15.60 2.50
C GLU A 38 12.17 15.64 1.13
N VAL A 39 12.00 14.58 0.34
CA VAL A 39 12.63 14.47 -0.98
C VAL A 39 12.09 15.54 -1.93
N ILE A 40 10.76 15.71 -2.01
CA ILE A 40 10.16 16.72 -2.90
C ILE A 40 10.64 18.13 -2.53
N ARG A 41 10.60 18.48 -1.24
CA ARG A 41 11.07 19.80 -0.77
C ARG A 41 12.57 20.01 -1.03
N GLY A 42 13.38 18.98 -0.81
CA GLY A 42 14.81 19.01 -1.09
C GLY A 42 15.11 19.21 -2.57
N GLN A 43 14.43 18.49 -3.47
CA GLN A 43 14.62 18.65 -4.91
C GLN A 43 14.17 20.04 -5.38
N ALA A 44 13.01 20.52 -4.91
CA ALA A 44 12.54 21.87 -5.25
C ALA A 44 13.56 22.95 -4.85
N ALA A 45 14.11 22.86 -3.63
CA ALA A 45 15.10 23.82 -3.13
C ALA A 45 16.39 23.85 -3.97
N VAL A 46 16.92 22.68 -4.36
CA VAL A 46 18.14 22.59 -5.21
C VAL A 46 17.94 23.30 -6.55
N HIS A 47 16.73 23.23 -7.12
CA HIS A 47 16.39 23.88 -8.37
C HIS A 47 15.88 25.32 -8.23
N ARG A 48 15.88 25.89 -7.01
CA ARG A 48 15.29 27.21 -6.70
C ARG A 48 13.81 27.30 -7.08
N CYS A 49 13.09 26.19 -6.96
CA CYS A 49 11.65 26.10 -7.16
C CYS A 49 10.92 25.99 -5.81
N SER A 50 9.61 26.25 -5.83
CA SER A 50 8.68 25.89 -4.76
C SER A 50 7.92 24.61 -5.12
N ALA A 51 7.50 23.84 -4.11
CA ALA A 51 6.64 22.67 -4.29
C ALA A 51 5.47 22.72 -3.32
N GLU A 52 4.27 22.52 -3.85
CA GLU A 52 3.05 22.24 -3.10
C GLU A 52 2.81 20.73 -3.13
N ILE A 53 2.51 20.15 -1.97
CA ILE A 53 2.34 18.71 -1.81
C ILE A 53 0.99 18.48 -1.15
N ASP A 54 0.10 17.84 -1.89
CA ASP A 54 -1.19 17.40 -1.39
C ASP A 54 -1.23 15.87 -1.29
N PHE A 55 -1.63 15.38 -0.12
CA PHE A 55 -1.82 13.96 0.12
C PHE A 55 -3.32 13.70 0.20
N PHE A 56 -3.85 13.02 -0.81
CA PHE A 56 -5.25 12.62 -0.84
C PHE A 56 -5.53 11.52 0.20
N GLY A 57 -6.52 11.76 1.07
CA GLY A 57 -6.72 10.99 2.32
C GLY A 57 -6.19 11.78 3.52
N LYS A 58 -6.83 11.66 4.69
CA LYS A 58 -6.46 12.42 5.91
C LYS A 58 -5.05 12.05 6.39
N GLU A 59 -4.74 12.27 7.66
CA GLU A 59 -3.47 11.78 8.24
C GLU A 59 -3.28 10.25 8.09
N HIS A 60 -4.33 9.48 7.77
CA HIS A 60 -4.31 8.03 7.67
C HIS A 60 -4.36 7.49 6.22
N PRO A 61 -3.86 6.26 5.98
CA PRO A 61 -4.06 5.57 4.71
C PRO A 61 -5.53 5.52 4.32
N THR A 62 -5.83 5.69 3.03
CA THR A 62 -7.20 5.54 2.50
C THR A 62 -7.75 4.13 2.75
N ILE A 63 -6.87 3.12 2.67
CA ILE A 63 -7.13 1.74 3.10
C ILE A 63 -5.93 1.33 3.96
N PRO A 64 -6.15 0.88 5.21
CA PRO A 64 -5.05 0.42 6.08
C PRO A 64 -4.39 -0.85 5.51
N PRO A 65 -3.16 -1.16 5.94
CA PRO A 65 -2.52 -2.42 5.55
C PRO A 65 -3.28 -3.62 6.12
N THR A 66 -3.51 -4.64 5.29
CA THR A 66 -4.09 -5.93 5.69
C THR A 66 -3.04 -6.73 6.46
N ILE A 67 -3.15 -6.75 7.79
CA ILE A 67 -2.25 -7.45 8.69
C ILE A 67 -3.07 -8.46 9.48
N ASN A 68 -2.83 -9.75 9.24
CA ASN A 68 -3.45 -10.83 10.00
C ASN A 68 -2.87 -10.89 11.42
N ASP A 69 -3.69 -11.29 12.38
CA ASP A 69 -3.24 -11.59 13.74
C ASP A 69 -2.46 -12.91 13.76
N ASP A 70 -1.21 -12.89 14.26
CA ASP A 70 -0.31 -14.05 14.24
C ASP A 70 -0.89 -15.26 14.99
N ARG A 71 -1.59 -15.04 16.10
CA ARG A 71 -2.18 -16.12 16.91
C ARG A 71 -3.33 -16.79 16.16
N ILE A 72 -4.17 -16.00 15.49
CA ILE A 72 -5.27 -16.55 14.69
C ILE A 72 -4.72 -17.24 13.44
N PHE A 73 -3.67 -16.66 12.82
CA PHE A 73 -2.97 -17.27 11.69
C PHE A 73 -2.44 -18.67 12.02
N GLU A 74 -1.76 -18.84 13.14
CA GLU A 74 -1.27 -20.16 13.56
C GLU A 74 -2.40 -21.18 13.74
N GLN A 75 -3.52 -20.77 14.36
CA GLN A 75 -4.68 -21.63 14.56
C GLN A 75 -5.31 -22.06 13.24
N VAL A 76 -5.50 -21.12 12.31
CA VAL A 76 -6.17 -21.40 11.04
C VAL A 76 -5.25 -22.23 10.14
N GLN A 77 -3.95 -21.95 10.14
CA GLN A 77 -2.96 -22.78 9.44
C GLN A 77 -2.98 -24.23 9.92
N GLN A 78 -3.07 -24.48 11.24
CA GLN A 78 -3.18 -25.83 11.80
C GLN A 78 -4.46 -26.54 11.35
N VAL A 79 -5.60 -25.87 11.50
CA VAL A 79 -6.92 -26.42 11.12
C VAL A 79 -7.00 -26.69 9.62
N SER A 80 -6.57 -25.75 8.79
CA SER A 80 -6.51 -25.91 7.34
C SER A 80 -5.63 -27.09 6.93
N SER A 81 -4.45 -27.25 7.54
CA SER A 81 -3.58 -28.40 7.26
C SER A 81 -4.19 -29.74 7.70
N MET A 82 -5.02 -29.78 8.75
CA MET A 82 -5.75 -30.98 9.16
C MET A 82 -6.88 -31.35 8.18
N ILE A 83 -7.53 -30.35 7.59
CA ILE A 83 -8.69 -30.56 6.71
C ILE A 83 -8.25 -30.90 5.28
N VAL A 84 -7.33 -30.11 4.70
CA VAL A 84 -6.95 -30.25 3.29
C VAL A 84 -5.57 -30.89 3.07
N GLY A 85 -4.84 -31.21 4.13
CA GLY A 85 -3.48 -31.73 4.04
C GLY A 85 -2.42 -30.64 3.94
N ARG A 86 -1.25 -30.89 4.52
CA ARG A 86 -0.15 -29.91 4.61
C ARG A 86 0.39 -29.51 3.24
N GLU A 87 0.36 -30.43 2.28
CA GLU A 87 0.76 -30.23 0.88
C GLU A 87 -0.15 -29.27 0.11
N ASN A 88 -1.40 -29.12 0.55
CA ASN A 88 -2.39 -28.21 -0.04
C ASN A 88 -2.49 -26.87 0.69
N THR A 89 -1.77 -26.71 1.81
CA THR A 89 -1.63 -25.43 2.53
C THR A 89 -0.28 -24.80 2.26
N LYS A 90 -0.24 -23.52 1.84
CA LYS A 90 1.01 -22.83 1.52
C LYS A 90 0.98 -21.40 2.04
N LEU A 91 2.13 -20.95 2.56
CA LEU A 91 2.31 -19.54 2.89
C LEU A 91 2.40 -18.73 1.59
N THR A 92 1.51 -17.75 1.45
CA THR A 92 1.56 -16.82 0.32
C THR A 92 2.55 -15.70 0.61
N PRO A 93 3.38 -15.29 -0.37
CA PRO A 93 4.19 -14.08 -0.22
C PRO A 93 3.31 -12.85 0.02
N THR A 94 3.79 -11.90 0.81
CA THR A 94 3.17 -10.59 0.93
C THR A 94 3.16 -9.88 -0.42
N PHE A 95 2.05 -9.25 -0.80
CA PHE A 95 1.93 -8.50 -2.05
C PHE A 95 1.25 -7.15 -1.82
N MET A 96 1.39 -6.22 -2.77
CA MET A 96 0.97 -4.82 -2.61
C MET A 96 -0.49 -4.54 -3.01
N GLY A 97 -1.33 -5.58 -3.06
CA GLY A 97 -2.77 -5.43 -3.25
C GLY A 97 -3.39 -4.64 -2.10
N SER A 98 -4.42 -3.84 -2.40
CA SER A 98 -5.28 -3.26 -1.36
C SER A 98 -6.50 -4.16 -1.21
N GLU A 99 -6.90 -4.37 0.03
CA GLU A 99 -8.01 -5.23 0.38
C GLU A 99 -8.84 -4.55 1.47
N ASP A 100 -10.16 -4.45 1.27
CA ASP A 100 -11.02 -3.70 2.19
C ASP A 100 -11.28 -4.47 3.50
N PHE A 101 -11.02 -5.78 3.52
CA PHE A 101 -10.98 -6.59 4.73
C PHE A 101 -10.05 -6.03 5.82
N ALA A 102 -9.06 -5.21 5.42
CA ALA A 102 -8.19 -4.47 6.32
C ALA A 102 -8.95 -3.63 7.37
N PHE A 103 -10.14 -3.10 7.04
CA PHE A 103 -10.94 -2.33 8.00
C PHE A 103 -11.52 -3.20 9.12
N TYR A 104 -11.85 -4.47 8.83
CA TYR A 104 -12.27 -5.42 9.87
C TYR A 104 -11.08 -5.80 10.76
N LEU A 105 -9.92 -6.02 10.17
CA LEU A 105 -8.66 -6.31 10.88
C LEU A 105 -8.24 -5.19 11.85
N GLU A 106 -8.67 -3.94 11.64
CA GLU A 106 -8.42 -2.85 12.60
C GLU A 106 -9.35 -2.87 13.83
N LYS A 107 -10.48 -3.58 13.76
CA LYS A 107 -11.53 -3.52 14.79
C LYS A 107 -11.63 -4.79 15.62
N VAL A 108 -11.36 -5.93 15.02
CA VAL A 108 -11.39 -7.25 15.68
C VAL A 108 -10.12 -8.02 15.31
N HIS A 109 -10.01 -9.28 15.74
CA HIS A 109 -8.90 -10.17 15.35
C HIS A 109 -9.36 -11.21 14.30
N PRO A 110 -9.80 -10.81 13.08
CA PRO A 110 -10.13 -11.75 12.02
C PRO A 110 -8.85 -12.17 11.27
N ILE A 111 -9.01 -13.07 10.31
CA ILE A 111 -7.96 -13.46 9.36
C ILE A 111 -8.51 -13.38 7.95
N LEU A 112 -7.64 -13.00 7.00
CA LEU A 112 -7.89 -13.19 5.58
C LEU A 112 -6.99 -14.31 5.04
N GLU A 113 -7.60 -15.30 4.40
CA GLU A 113 -6.92 -16.36 3.67
C GLU A 113 -7.37 -16.39 2.21
N TYR A 114 -6.46 -16.81 1.32
CA TYR A 114 -6.75 -16.93 -0.10
C TYR A 114 -6.89 -18.40 -0.49
N VAL A 115 -8.04 -18.75 -1.08
CA VAL A 115 -8.26 -20.04 -1.72
C VAL A 115 -8.15 -19.85 -3.23
N PRO A 116 -7.24 -20.56 -3.92
CA PRO A 116 -7.12 -20.45 -5.36
C PRO A 116 -8.43 -20.85 -6.03
N ALA A 117 -8.95 -19.98 -6.92
CA ALA A 117 -10.03 -20.37 -7.80
C ALA A 117 -9.51 -21.42 -8.78
N LYS A 118 -10.00 -22.66 -8.67
CA LYS A 118 -9.85 -23.63 -9.76
C LYS A 118 -10.81 -23.23 -10.87
N PRO A 119 -10.35 -23.04 -12.13
CA PRO A 119 -11.26 -22.98 -13.25
C PRO A 119 -12.08 -24.27 -13.26
N MET A 120 -13.42 -24.16 -13.31
CA MET A 120 -14.24 -25.31 -13.67
C MET A 120 -13.93 -25.63 -15.13
N ILE A 121 -13.21 -26.73 -15.36
CA ILE A 121 -13.10 -27.35 -16.67
C ILE A 121 -14.16 -28.44 -16.74
#